data_AF-A0A7Y2I8Z0-F1
#
_entry.id   AF-A0A7Y2I8Z0-F1
#
_cell.length_a   1.000
_cell.length_b   1.000
_cell.length_c   1.000
_cell.angle_alpha   90.00
_cell.angle_beta   90.00
_cell.angle_gamma   90.00
#
_symmetry.space_group_name_H-M   'P 1'
#
loop_
_entity.id
_entity.type
_entity.pdbx_description
1 polymer ?
#
loop_
_entity_poly.entity_id
_entity_poly.type
_entity_poly.pdbx_seq_one_letter_code
_entity_poly.pdbx_strand_id
1 'polypeptide(L)'
;EQGKPEAIAISVGNVHRLENSYVDINFERFDALEKAINIPLVIHGTSGIKPDDIRVLARRNVGKFNIGTCLRQRFGSALRNTLSSDHQLFDRLTIMKQVIPEISDEAAKMIELVGQ
;
A
#
# COMPACT_ATOMS: atom_id res chain seq x y z
N GLU A 1 -5.56 -26.02 -1.62
CA GLU A 1 -6.40 -27.06 -0.99
C GLU A 1 -5.78 -27.68 0.26
N GLN A 2 -4.62 -28.35 0.17
CA GLN A 2 -4.02 -29.05 1.34
C GLN A 2 -3.76 -28.14 2.55
N GLY A 3 -3.25 -26.92 2.32
CA GLY A 3 -2.96 -25.97 3.40
C GLY A 3 -4.19 -25.29 4.01
N LYS A 4 -5.38 -25.46 3.42
CA LYS A 4 -6.66 -24.83 3.85
C LYS A 4 -6.54 -23.36 4.33
N PRO A 5 -5.84 -22.48 3.60
CA PRO A 5 -5.72 -21.09 4.05
C PRO A 5 -7.04 -20.35 3.88
N GLU A 6 -7.28 -19.35 4.72
CA GLU A 6 -8.44 -18.46 4.64
C GLU A 6 -8.26 -17.35 3.61
N ALA A 7 -7.01 -17.03 3.24
CA ALA A 7 -6.66 -16.11 2.16
C ALA A 7 -5.28 -16.47 1.59
N ILE A 8 -5.00 -16.09 0.34
CA ILE A 8 -3.73 -16.43 -0.31
C ILE A 8 -3.07 -15.22 -0.97
N ALA A 9 -1.80 -15.01 -0.66
CA ALA A 9 -0.97 -14.03 -1.34
C ALA A 9 -0.56 -14.55 -2.71
N ILE A 10 -0.80 -13.73 -3.73
CA ILE A 10 -0.47 -14.06 -5.13
C ILE A 10 0.63 -13.15 -5.68
N SER A 11 1.35 -13.66 -6.67
CA SER A 11 2.36 -12.92 -7.40
C SER A 11 1.89 -12.70 -8.84
N VAL A 12 1.55 -11.45 -9.15
CA VAL A 12 1.00 -11.01 -10.45
C VAL A 12 1.78 -9.84 -11.03
N GLY A 13 3.08 -9.79 -10.77
CA GLY A 13 3.97 -8.69 -11.18
C GLY A 13 4.18 -7.61 -10.11
N ASN A 14 3.50 -7.72 -8.98
CA ASN A 14 3.65 -6.82 -7.83
C ASN A 14 5.05 -6.94 -7.19
N VAL A 15 5.64 -5.79 -6.81
CA VAL A 15 7.00 -5.70 -6.26
C VAL A 15 7.02 -4.95 -4.93
N HIS A 16 7.84 -5.40 -3.99
CA HIS A 16 8.03 -4.75 -2.69
C HIS A 16 9.04 -3.60 -2.77
N ARG A 17 8.85 -2.59 -1.92
CA ARG A 17 9.83 -1.50 -1.70
C ARG A 17 10.23 -0.76 -2.99
N LEU A 18 9.30 -0.66 -3.93
CA LEU A 18 9.54 0.14 -5.12
C LEU A 18 9.42 1.62 -4.74
N GLU A 19 10.47 2.39 -4.98
CA GLU A 19 10.57 3.76 -4.46
C GLU A 19 10.14 4.83 -5.47
N ASN A 20 10.42 4.62 -6.77
CA ASN A 20 10.33 5.69 -7.79
C ASN A 20 9.70 5.25 -9.12
N SER A 21 8.80 4.26 -9.13
CA SER A 21 8.11 3.84 -10.35
C SER A 21 6.79 3.13 -10.04
N TYR A 22 6.00 2.85 -11.08
CA TYR A 22 4.90 1.90 -11.00
C TYR A 22 5.29 0.57 -11.64
N VAL A 23 4.67 -0.51 -11.16
CA VAL A 23 4.74 -1.83 -11.81
C VAL A 23 3.44 -2.11 -12.55
N ASP A 24 3.55 -2.80 -13.68
CA ASP A 24 2.40 -3.30 -14.40
C ASP A 24 1.93 -4.62 -13.77
N ILE A 25 0.63 -4.71 -13.51
CA ILE A 25 0.00 -5.93 -13.03
C ILE A 25 -0.31 -6.83 -14.23
N ASN A 26 0.11 -8.09 -14.14
CA ASN A 26 -0.27 -9.11 -15.09
C ASN A 26 -1.70 -9.57 -14.81
N PHE A 27 -2.66 -8.87 -15.41
CA PHE A 27 -4.08 -9.16 -15.25
C PHE A 27 -4.50 -10.51 -15.83
N GLU A 28 -3.85 -11.00 -16.89
CA GLU A 28 -4.12 -12.35 -17.42
C GLU A 28 -3.83 -13.42 -16.37
N ARG A 29 -2.69 -13.31 -15.68
CA ARG A 29 -2.33 -14.20 -14.57
C ARG A 29 -3.26 -14.01 -13.37
N PHE A 30 -3.62 -12.77 -13.05
CA PHE A 30 -4.60 -12.49 -11.99
C PHE A 30 -5.94 -13.18 -12.26
N ASP A 31 -6.48 -13.05 -13.48
CA ASP A 31 -7.74 -13.66 -13.88
C ASP A 31 -7.69 -15.20 -13.81
N ALA A 32 -6.58 -15.81 -14.22
CA ALA A 32 -6.39 -17.25 -14.11
C ALA A 32 -6.38 -17.73 -12.65
N LEU A 33 -5.72 -16.97 -11.76
CA LEU A 33 -5.66 -17.29 -10.34
C LEU A 33 -7.00 -17.06 -9.65
N GLU A 34 -7.69 -15.96 -9.94
CA GLU A 34 -9.00 -15.65 -9.39
C GLU A 34 -10.05 -16.72 -9.75
N LYS A 35 -10.01 -17.24 -10.98
CA LYS A 35 -10.89 -18.35 -11.39
C LYS A 35 -10.58 -19.67 -10.67
N ALA A 36 -9.32 -19.89 -10.31
CA ALA A 36 -8.87 -21.14 -9.68
C ALA A 36 -8.97 -21.13 -8.15
N ILE A 37 -9.08 -19.95 -7.53
CA ILE A 37 -8.94 -19.76 -6.08
C ILE A 37 -10.23 -19.12 -5.54
N ASN A 38 -11.02 -19.93 -4.83
CA ASN A 38 -12.33 -19.53 -4.28
C ASN A 38 -12.25 -18.82 -2.91
N ILE A 39 -11.05 -18.49 -2.43
CA ILE A 39 -10.82 -17.74 -1.19
C ILE A 39 -10.26 -16.35 -1.52
N PRO A 40 -10.35 -15.37 -0.60
CA PRO A 40 -9.80 -14.04 -0.82
C PRO A 40 -8.32 -14.03 -1.22
N LEU A 41 -8.00 -13.20 -2.21
CA LEU A 41 -6.63 -12.96 -2.67
C LEU A 41 -6.00 -11.83 -1.86
N VAL A 42 -4.68 -11.91 -1.67
CA VAL A 42 -3.88 -10.90 -0.99
C VAL A 42 -2.86 -10.32 -1.97
N ILE A 43 -2.88 -8.99 -2.12
CA ILE A 43 -1.93 -8.25 -2.95
C ILE A 43 -0.90 -7.59 -2.05
N HIS A 44 0.35 -7.99 -2.22
CA HIS A 44 1.48 -7.32 -1.60
C HIS A 44 2.06 -6.22 -2.49
N GLY A 45 2.89 -5.34 -1.93
CA GLY A 45 3.60 -4.33 -2.73
C GLY A 45 2.68 -3.26 -3.32
N THR A 46 1.52 -3.03 -2.71
CA THR A 46 0.47 -2.15 -3.24
C THR A 46 0.94 -0.72 -3.49
N SER A 47 1.89 -0.22 -2.69
CA SER A 47 2.46 1.13 -2.87
C SER A 47 3.10 1.36 -4.25
N GLY A 48 3.52 0.31 -4.97
CA GLY A 48 4.11 0.42 -6.30
C GLY A 48 3.13 0.17 -7.44
N ILE A 49 1.84 -0.05 -7.16
CA ILE A 49 0.81 -0.33 -8.17
C ILE A 49 0.15 0.99 -8.58
N LYS A 50 -0.19 1.14 -9.87
CA LYS A 50 -0.90 2.32 -10.38
C LYS A 50 -2.26 2.47 -9.66
N PRO A 51 -2.69 3.69 -9.30
CA PRO A 51 -3.98 3.90 -8.63
C PRO A 51 -5.17 3.27 -9.38
N ASP A 52 -5.18 3.33 -10.71
CA ASP A 52 -6.24 2.74 -11.53
C ASP A 52 -6.26 1.21 -11.44
N ASP A 53 -5.08 0.58 -11.46
CA ASP A 53 -4.96 -0.87 -11.26
C ASP A 53 -5.37 -1.29 -9.84
N ILE A 54 -5.05 -0.48 -8.81
CA ILE A 54 -5.52 -0.72 -7.44
C ILE A 54 -7.05 -0.72 -7.40
N ARG A 55 -7.71 0.26 -8.03
CA ARG A 55 -9.18 0.33 -8.08
C ARG A 55 -9.79 -0.86 -8.81
N VAL A 56 -9.17 -1.33 -9.90
CA VAL A 56 -9.60 -2.54 -10.60
C VAL A 56 -9.49 -3.75 -9.66
N LEU A 57 -8.34 -3.95 -9.03
CA LEU A 57 -8.11 -5.06 -8.09
C LEU A 57 -9.05 -5.02 -6.88
N ALA A 58 -9.35 -3.83 -6.35
CA ALA A 58 -10.22 -3.65 -5.18
C ALA A 58 -11.67 -4.07 -5.45
N ARG A 59 -12.13 -4.01 -6.71
CA ARG A 59 -13.46 -4.46 -7.14
C ARG A 59 -13.53 -5.96 -7.46
N ARG A 60 -12.44 -6.70 -7.25
CA ARG A 60 -12.29 -8.13 -7.55
C ARG A 60 -12.17 -8.93 -6.25
N ASN A 61 -11.87 -10.23 -6.32
CA ASN A 61 -11.75 -11.11 -5.15
C ASN A 61 -10.48 -10.84 -4.30
N VAL A 62 -10.03 -9.60 -4.19
CA VAL A 62 -8.90 -9.21 -3.33
C VAL A 62 -9.45 -8.77 -1.97
N GLY A 63 -9.21 -9.57 -0.94
CA GLY A 63 -9.65 -9.27 0.43
C GLY A 63 -8.64 -8.49 1.26
N LYS A 64 -7.39 -8.36 0.78
CA LYS A 64 -6.32 -7.70 1.54
C LYS A 64 -5.26 -7.08 0.65
N PHE A 65 -4.92 -5.81 0.93
CA PHE A 65 -3.79 -5.10 0.34
C PHE A 65 -2.70 -4.86 1.41
N ASN A 66 -1.43 -5.02 1.04
CA ASN A 66 -0.31 -4.67 1.92
C ASN A 66 0.36 -3.39 1.42
N ILE A 67 0.18 -2.33 2.19
CA ILE A 67 0.65 -0.97 1.90
C ILE A 67 1.72 -0.61 2.92
N GLY A 68 2.84 -0.02 2.48
CA GLY A 68 3.86 0.38 3.45
C GLY A 68 5.04 1.17 2.93
N THR A 69 5.37 1.13 1.64
CA THR A 69 6.47 1.97 1.11
C THR A 69 6.06 3.43 1.08
N CYS A 70 4.88 3.75 0.53
CA CYS A 70 4.37 5.12 0.47
C CYS A 70 4.26 5.76 1.88
N LEU A 71 3.73 5.03 2.87
CA LEU A 71 3.63 5.50 4.25
C LEU A 71 5.00 5.81 4.88
N ARG A 72 6.01 4.97 4.63
CA ARG A 72 7.38 5.21 5.11
C ARG A 72 8.05 6.39 4.41
N GLN A 73 7.85 6.52 3.11
CA GLN A 73 8.35 7.67 2.34
C GLN A 73 7.70 8.97 2.83
N ARG A 74 6.38 8.96 3.04
CA ARG A 74 5.61 10.10 3.56
C ARG A 74 6.09 10.50 4.95
N PHE A 75 6.24 9.54 5.86
CA PHE A 75 6.81 9.78 7.18
C PHE A 75 8.21 10.40 7.10
N GLY A 76 9.12 9.78 6.31
CA GLY A 76 10.49 10.25 6.19
C GLY A 76 10.60 11.65 5.60
N SER A 77 9.73 12.00 4.64
CA SER A 77 9.64 13.34 4.07
C SER A 77 9.11 14.36 5.08
N ALA A 78 7.98 14.05 5.73
CA ALA A 78 7.36 14.90 6.73
C ALA A 78 8.32 15.19 7.90
N LEU A 79 9.00 14.16 8.43
CA LEU A 79 9.98 14.32 9.49
C LEU A 79 11.15 15.22 9.06
N ARG A 80 11.71 15.02 7.87
CA ARG A 80 12.79 15.86 7.35
C ARG A 80 12.36 17.31 7.21
N ASN A 81 11.15 17.55 6.69
CA ASN A 81 10.62 18.89 6.53
C ASN A 81 10.39 19.58 7.89
N THR A 82 9.78 18.89 8.86
CA THR A 82 9.57 19.40 10.23
C THR A 82 10.88 19.76 10.92
N LEU A 83 11.92 18.94 10.82
CA LEU A 83 13.21 19.23 11.45
C LEU A 83 14.04 20.29 10.71
N SER A 84 13.76 20.49 9.42
CA SER A 84 14.41 21.53 8.62
C SER A 84 13.75 22.90 8.78
N SER A 85 12.48 22.96 9.17
CA SER A 85 11.76 24.22 9.40
C SER A 85 12.08 24.86 10.75
N ASP A 86 12.45 24.07 11.76
CA ASP A 86 12.91 24.57 13.06
C ASP A 86 13.95 23.61 13.67
N HIS A 87 15.21 24.07 13.67
CA HIS A 87 16.35 23.31 14.20
C HIS A 87 16.40 23.24 15.74
N GLN A 88 15.55 23.98 16.45
CA GLN A 88 15.44 23.90 17.92
C GLN A 88 14.39 22.88 18.37
N LEU A 89 13.60 22.29 17.46
CA LEU A 89 12.64 21.25 17.80
C LEU A 89 13.35 20.00 18.34
N PHE A 90 13.09 19.67 19.61
CA PHE A 90 13.59 18.45 20.26
C PHE A 90 12.48 17.59 20.87
N ASP A 91 11.33 18.19 21.23
CA ASP A 91 10.25 17.48 21.88
C ASP A 91 9.54 16.53 20.90
N ARG A 92 9.60 15.24 21.20
CA ARG A 92 9.02 14.17 20.38
C ARG A 92 7.54 14.38 20.13
N LEU A 93 6.76 14.77 21.14
CA LEU A 93 5.31 14.92 20.99
C LEU A 93 4.99 16.06 20.03
N THR A 94 5.73 17.16 20.11
CA THR A 94 5.61 18.30 19.22
C THR A 94 5.98 17.94 17.78
N ILE A 95 7.09 17.23 17.56
CA ILE A 95 7.48 16.73 16.24
C ILE A 95 6.39 15.81 15.66
N MET A 96 5.92 14.83 16.44
CA MET A 96 4.93 13.86 15.96
C MET A 96 3.55 14.50 15.71
N LYS A 97 3.17 15.56 16.43
CA LYS A 97 1.95 16.34 16.14
C LYS A 97 1.97 16.93 14.73
N GLN A 98 3.15 17.27 14.19
CA GLN A 98 3.30 17.78 12.83
C GLN A 98 3.42 16.65 11.80
N VAL A 99 4.09 15.55 12.15
CA VAL A 99 4.36 14.44 11.22
C VAL A 99 3.17 13.49 11.03
N ILE A 100 2.41 13.19 12.08
CA ILE A 100 1.30 12.22 12.03
C ILE A 100 0.22 12.60 10.99
N PRO A 101 -0.27 13.86 10.91
CA PRO A 101 -1.27 14.25 9.93
C PRO A 101 -0.87 13.89 8.48
N GLU A 102 0.41 14.10 8.12
CA GLU A 102 0.91 13.79 6.78
C GLU A 102 0.80 12.31 6.42
N ILE A 103 1.01 11.42 7.41
CA ILE A 103 0.87 9.97 7.24
C ILE A 103 -0.61 9.58 7.21
N SER A 104 -1.44 10.20 8.06
CA SER A 104 -2.88 9.97 8.10
C SER A 104 -3.53 10.31 6.77
N ASP A 105 -3.13 11.41 6.13
CA ASP A 105 -3.62 11.80 4.80
C ASP A 105 -3.24 10.76 3.74
N GLU A 106 -2.01 10.25 3.79
CA GLU A 106 -1.56 9.21 2.86
C GLU A 106 -2.28 7.88 3.10
N ALA A 107 -2.53 7.52 4.36
CA ALA A 107 -3.35 6.36 4.70
C ALA A 107 -4.80 6.53 4.20
N ALA A 108 -5.39 7.71 4.36
CA ALA A 108 -6.74 8.01 3.89
C ALA A 108 -6.87 7.86 2.37
N LYS A 109 -5.91 8.38 1.60
CA LYS A 109 -5.87 8.19 0.13
C LYS A 109 -5.81 6.71 -0.24
N MET A 110 -4.98 5.94 0.46
CA MET A 110 -4.87 4.51 0.18
C MET A 110 -6.15 3.75 0.56
N ILE A 111 -6.82 4.13 1.65
CA ILE A 111 -8.12 3.60 2.05
C ILE A 111 -9.17 3.90 0.98
N GLU A 112 -9.20 5.12 0.43
CA GLU A 112 -10.10 5.49 -0.67
C GLU A 112 -9.84 4.66 -1.94
N LEU A 113 -8.56 4.40 -2.28
CA LEU A 113 -8.21 3.61 -3.45
C LEU A 113 -8.60 2.14 -3.34
N VAL A 114 -8.48 1.55 -2.14
CA VAL A 114 -8.83 0.14 -1.90
C VAL A 114 -10.26 -0.04 -1.41
N GLY A 115 -10.96 1.05 -1.08
CA GLY A 115 -12.36 1.06 -0.69
C GLY A 115 -13.24 0.69 -1.88
N GLN A 116 -14.26 -0.13 -1.59
CA GLN A 116 -15.29 -0.52 -2.56
C GLN A 116 -16.44 0.47 -2.56
#